data_AF-A0A3S4M9Z9-F1
#
_entry.id   AF-A0A3S4M9Z9-F1
#
_cell.length_a   1.000
_cell.length_b   1.000
_cell.length_c   1.000
_cell.angle_alpha   90.00
_cell.angle_beta   90.00
_cell.angle_gamma   90.00
#
_symmetry.space_group_name_H-M   'P 1'
#
loop_
_entity.id
_entity.type
_entity.pdbx_description
1 polymer ?
#
loop_
_entity_poly.entity_id
_entity_poly.type
_entity_poly.pdbx_seq_one_letter_code
_entity_poly.pdbx_strand_id
1 'polypeptide(L)'
;MEGIEEALARIAGNAYVMDAAASLITYGIMLGEKPAVLSAIVKYHCTHRGQQSIIDAMDITGGKGIMLGESNFLARSYQGAPIAITVEGANILTRSMMIFGQGAIRCHPYVLEEMAAAQSNDVNAFDNLLFKHIGHVGSNKVRSFWLGLTAA
;
A
#
# COMPACT_ATOMS: atom_id res chain seq x y z
N MET A 1 -19.40 -26.90 9.49
CA MET A 1 -18.42 -26.58 10.55
C MET A 1 -17.35 -25.60 10.05
N GLU A 2 -17.20 -25.42 8.73
CA GLU A 2 -16.24 -24.49 8.10
C GLU A 2 -16.42 -22.99 8.41
N GLY A 3 -17.62 -22.50 8.70
CA GLY A 3 -17.86 -21.04 8.79
C GLY A 3 -17.05 -20.32 9.88
N ILE A 4 -16.97 -20.89 11.09
CA ILE A 4 -16.18 -20.31 12.19
C ILE A 4 -14.69 -20.54 11.95
N GLU A 5 -14.32 -21.72 11.45
CA GLU A 5 -12.92 -22.09 11.18
C GLU A 5 -12.30 -21.19 10.12
N GLU A 6 -13.03 -20.87 9.05
CA GLU A 6 -12.56 -19.97 7.98
C GLU A 6 -12.32 -18.55 8.51
N ALA A 7 -13.27 -18.01 9.28
CA ALA A 7 -13.14 -16.69 9.89
C ALA A 7 -11.96 -16.63 10.88
N LEU A 8 -11.80 -17.66 11.72
CA LEU A 8 -10.64 -17.77 12.64
C LEU A 8 -9.32 -17.88 11.88
N ALA A 9 -9.26 -18.68 10.81
CA ALA A 9 -8.08 -18.81 9.97
C ALA A 9 -7.71 -17.46 9.30
N ARG A 10 -8.70 -16.69 8.85
CA ARG A 10 -8.49 -15.36 8.28
C ARG A 10 -7.94 -14.37 9.30
N ILE A 11 -8.50 -14.35 10.52
CA ILE A 11 -7.99 -13.53 11.64
C ILE A 11 -6.55 -13.89 11.95
N ALA A 12 -6.24 -15.18 12.11
CA ALA A 12 -4.89 -15.65 12.41
C ALA A 12 -3.90 -15.30 11.29
N GLY A 13 -4.28 -15.52 10.03
CA GLY A 13 -3.45 -15.18 8.87
C GLY A 13 -3.20 -13.67 8.75
N ASN A 14 -4.20 -12.84 9.02
CA ASN A 14 -4.04 -11.39 9.07
C ASN A 14 -3.09 -10.97 10.19
N ALA A 15 -3.24 -11.53 11.39
CA ALA A 15 -2.36 -11.23 12.52
C ALA A 15 -0.90 -11.55 12.19
N TYR A 16 -0.64 -12.73 11.60
CA TYR A 16 0.71 -13.13 11.17
C TYR A 16 1.31 -12.16 10.14
N VAL A 17 0.55 -11.83 9.09
CA VAL A 17 1.03 -10.91 8.04
C VAL A 17 1.27 -9.51 8.58
N MET A 18 0.41 -9.01 9.47
CA MET A 18 0.55 -7.69 10.08
C MET A 18 1.80 -7.62 10.98
N ASP A 19 2.06 -8.65 11.77
CA ASP A 19 3.24 -8.74 12.63
C ASP A 19 4.55 -8.83 11.81
N ALA A 20 4.56 -9.66 10.78
CA ALA A 20 5.69 -9.77 9.86
C ALA A 20 5.98 -8.43 9.14
N ALA A 21 4.93 -7.73 8.69
CA ALA A 21 5.05 -6.44 8.02
C ALA A 21 5.57 -5.35 8.97
N ALA A 22 5.10 -5.33 10.22
CA ALA A 22 5.59 -4.42 11.24
C ALA A 22 7.09 -4.68 11.53
N SER A 23 7.46 -5.95 11.75
CA SER A 23 8.84 -6.37 11.98
C SER A 23 9.78 -5.97 10.83
N LEU A 24 9.35 -6.15 9.57
CA LEU A 24 10.11 -5.74 8.39
C LEU A 24 10.42 -4.24 8.39
N ILE A 25 9.41 -3.41 8.67
CA ILE A 25 9.59 -1.95 8.69
C ILE A 25 10.51 -1.54 9.85
N THR A 26 10.27 -2.07 11.05
CA THR A 26 11.08 -1.75 12.21
C THR A 26 12.54 -2.11 11.96
N TYR A 27 12.81 -3.26 11.36
CA TYR A 27 14.16 -3.64 10.97
C TYR A 27 14.78 -2.70 9.94
N GLY A 28 14.03 -2.29 8.91
CA GLY A 28 14.49 -1.29 7.94
C GLY A 28 14.87 0.03 8.61
N ILE A 29 14.05 0.51 9.55
CA ILE A 29 14.34 1.72 10.32
C ILE A 29 15.61 1.55 11.18
N MET A 30 15.79 0.38 11.80
CA MET A 30 17.00 0.08 12.59
C MET A 30 18.28 0.09 11.74
N LEU A 31 18.20 -0.25 10.46
CA LEU A 31 19.30 -0.14 9.50
C LEU A 31 19.58 1.31 9.06
N GLY A 32 18.79 2.29 9.50
CA GLY A 32 18.91 3.70 9.11
C GLY A 32 18.16 4.06 7.83
N GLU A 33 17.39 3.13 7.26
CA GLU A 33 16.59 3.39 6.07
C GLU A 33 15.41 4.32 6.38
N LYS A 34 14.93 5.03 5.35
CA LYS A 34 13.72 5.87 5.42
C LYS A 34 12.62 5.31 4.52
N PRO A 35 11.95 4.21 4.92
CA PRO A 35 11.06 3.45 4.05
C PRO A 35 9.68 4.11 3.85
N ALA A 36 9.62 5.29 3.22
CA ALA A 36 8.38 6.06 3.06
C ALA A 36 7.28 5.32 2.27
N VAL A 37 7.62 4.78 1.09
CA VAL A 37 6.66 4.05 0.23
C VAL A 37 6.25 2.73 0.88
N LEU A 38 7.20 2.00 1.45
CA LEU A 38 6.92 0.74 2.14
C LEU A 38 6.03 0.96 3.37
N SER A 39 6.25 2.02 4.14
CA SER A 39 5.38 2.39 5.28
C SER A 39 3.95 2.68 4.83
N ALA A 40 3.78 3.40 3.71
CA ALA A 40 2.47 3.65 3.12
C ALA A 40 1.75 2.36 2.70
N ILE A 41 2.48 1.40 2.11
CA ILE A 41 1.94 0.07 1.73
C ILE A 41 1.47 -0.67 2.97
N VAL A 42 2.33 -0.79 3.99
CA VAL A 42 1.99 -1.55 5.21
C VAL A 42 0.83 -0.91 5.95
N LYS A 43 0.81 0.42 6.11
CA LYS A 43 -0.32 1.14 6.72
C LYS A 43 -1.62 0.86 5.99
N TYR A 44 -1.63 0.99 4.66
CA TYR A 44 -2.82 0.74 3.84
C TYR A 44 -3.37 -0.67 4.04
N HIS A 45 -2.51 -1.70 3.97
CA HIS A 45 -2.95 -3.09 4.07
C HIS A 45 -3.28 -3.52 5.50
N CYS A 46 -2.48 -3.14 6.50
CA CYS A 46 -2.71 -3.54 7.89
C CYS A 46 -4.00 -2.95 8.44
N THR A 47 -4.35 -1.71 8.10
CA THR A 47 -5.60 -1.08 8.55
C THR A 47 -6.84 -1.77 7.97
N HIS A 48 -6.82 -2.13 6.67
CA HIS A 48 -7.91 -2.91 6.06
C HIS A 48 -8.01 -4.33 6.63
N ARG A 49 -6.88 -5.02 6.81
CA ARG A 49 -6.84 -6.36 7.41
C ARG A 49 -7.33 -6.36 8.87
N GLY A 50 -6.95 -5.35 9.64
CA GLY A 50 -7.42 -5.14 11.00
C GLY A 50 -8.93 -4.94 11.05
N GLN A 51 -9.47 -4.09 10.17
CA GLN A 51 -10.92 -3.88 10.07
C GLN A 51 -11.66 -5.18 9.71
N GLN A 52 -11.18 -5.93 8.70
CA GLN A 52 -11.79 -7.21 8.32
C GLN A 52 -11.74 -8.23 9.47
N SER A 53 -10.62 -8.30 10.20
CA SER A 53 -10.47 -9.22 11.32
C SER A 53 -11.44 -8.89 12.47
N ILE A 54 -11.75 -7.62 12.69
CA ILE A 54 -12.76 -7.21 13.68
C ILE A 54 -14.18 -7.59 13.20
N ILE A 55 -14.48 -7.44 11.91
CA ILE A 55 -15.76 -7.88 11.32
C ILE A 55 -15.92 -9.39 11.50
N ASP A 56 -14.90 -10.17 11.15
CA ASP A 56 -14.91 -11.63 11.30
C ASP A 56 -15.08 -12.03 12.78
N ALA A 57 -14.44 -11.33 13.71
CA ALA A 57 -14.60 -11.56 15.15
C ALA A 57 -16.01 -11.25 15.66
N MET A 58 -16.66 -10.21 15.11
CA MET A 58 -18.05 -9.90 15.44
C MET A 58 -19.02 -10.96 14.93
N ASP A 59 -18.78 -11.51 13.73
CA ASP A 59 -19.60 -12.59 13.18
C ASP A 59 -19.50 -13.86 14.05
N ILE A 60 -18.29 -14.25 14.46
CA ILE A 60 -18.06 -15.39 15.37
C ILE A 60 -18.75 -15.19 16.73
N THR A 61 -18.72 -13.98 17.29
CA THR A 61 -19.30 -13.70 18.62
C THR A 61 -20.80 -13.42 18.59
N GLY A 62 -21.38 -13.26 17.40
CA GLY A 62 -22.81 -13.03 17.20
C GLY A 62 -23.34 -11.83 17.97
N GLY A 63 -24.50 -11.99 18.60
CA GLY A 63 -25.17 -10.90 19.35
C GLY A 63 -24.29 -10.28 20.45
N LYS A 64 -23.33 -11.02 21.03
CA LYS A 64 -22.41 -10.44 22.00
C LYS A 64 -21.49 -9.40 21.37
N GLY A 65 -21.12 -9.53 20.09
CA GLY A 65 -20.27 -8.58 19.38
C GLY A 65 -20.84 -7.15 19.38
N ILE A 66 -22.18 -7.00 19.30
CA ILE A 66 -22.84 -5.69 19.21
C ILE A 66 -23.29 -5.10 20.56
N MET A 67 -23.42 -5.92 21.61
CA MET A 67 -23.97 -5.50 22.90
C MET A 67 -22.96 -4.65 23.68
N LEU A 68 -23.20 -3.34 23.83
CA LEU A 68 -22.29 -2.37 24.49
C LEU A 68 -22.28 -2.46 26.04
N GLY A 69 -22.12 -3.66 26.60
CA GLY A 69 -21.91 -3.84 28.04
C GLY A 69 -20.44 -3.78 28.44
N GLU A 70 -20.15 -3.63 29.73
CA GLU A 70 -18.77 -3.58 30.28
C GLU A 70 -17.92 -4.81 29.93
N SER A 71 -18.56 -5.95 29.70
CA SER A 71 -17.90 -7.21 29.32
C SER A 71 -17.72 -7.41 27.80
N ASN A 72 -18.02 -6.40 26.97
CA ASN A 72 -17.83 -6.47 25.52
C ASN A 72 -16.43 -6.00 25.14
N PHE A 73 -15.68 -6.87 24.47
CA PHE A 73 -14.29 -6.65 24.06
C PHE A 73 -14.12 -6.23 22.58
N LEU A 74 -15.19 -6.22 21.77
CA LEU A 74 -15.12 -6.02 20.31
C LEU A 74 -15.81 -4.75 19.81
N ALA A 75 -16.95 -4.37 20.37
CA ALA A 75 -17.82 -3.34 19.82
C ALA A 75 -17.12 -1.98 19.66
N ARG A 76 -16.27 -1.61 20.64
CA ARG A 76 -15.50 -0.36 20.58
C ARG A 76 -14.39 -0.41 19.53
N SER A 77 -13.73 -1.56 19.39
CA SER A 77 -12.72 -1.77 18.36
C SER A 77 -13.34 -1.66 16.96
N TYR A 78 -14.54 -2.19 16.75
CA TYR A 78 -15.28 -2.04 15.49
C TYR A 78 -15.63 -0.59 15.18
N GLN A 79 -16.16 0.14 16.16
CA GLN A 79 -16.46 1.57 16.02
C GLN A 79 -15.21 2.41 15.69
N GLY A 80 -14.05 2.02 16.25
CA GLY A 80 -12.77 2.69 16.03
C GLY A 80 -12.05 2.28 14.74
N ALA A 81 -12.37 1.13 14.13
CA ALA A 81 -11.65 0.60 12.98
C ALA A 81 -11.55 1.58 11.78
N PRO A 82 -12.59 2.37 11.43
CA PRO A 82 -12.50 3.36 10.35
C PRO A 82 -11.54 4.51 10.64
N ILE A 83 -11.23 4.80 11.92
CA ILE A 83 -10.33 5.89 12.30
C ILE A 83 -8.95 5.63 11.70
N ALA A 84 -8.38 4.44 11.91
CA ALA A 84 -7.05 4.07 11.40
C ALA A 84 -6.92 4.16 9.86
N ILE A 85 -8.03 4.03 9.12
CA ILE A 85 -8.07 4.14 7.66
C ILE A 85 -7.92 5.60 7.20
N THR A 86 -8.44 6.54 7.99
CA THR A 86 -8.49 7.97 7.64
C THR A 86 -7.37 8.78 8.28
N VAL A 87 -6.98 8.44 9.52
CA VAL A 87 -5.86 9.09 10.21
C VAL A 87 -4.52 8.65 9.62
N GLU A 88 -3.47 9.46 9.83
CA GLU A 88 -2.11 9.29 9.28
C GLU A 88 -2.00 9.45 7.75
N GLY A 89 -3.09 9.86 7.10
CA GLY A 89 -3.20 9.98 5.65
C GLY A 89 -4.28 9.02 5.15
N ALA A 90 -5.33 9.59 4.57
CA ALA A 90 -6.47 8.80 4.10
C ALA A 90 -6.01 7.71 3.13
N ASN A 91 -6.46 6.47 3.35
CA ASN A 91 -6.04 5.33 2.53
C ASN A 91 -6.31 5.52 1.02
N ILE A 92 -7.33 6.31 0.64
CA ILE A 92 -7.61 6.65 -0.75
C ILE A 92 -6.47 7.44 -1.41
N LEU A 93 -5.88 8.37 -0.66
CA LEU A 93 -4.77 9.21 -1.09
C LEU A 93 -3.45 8.44 -1.00
N THR A 94 -3.29 7.65 0.06
CA THR A 94 -2.14 6.77 0.26
C THR A 94 -1.99 5.80 -0.92
N ARG A 95 -3.08 5.16 -1.36
CA ARG A 95 -3.07 4.22 -2.48
C ARG A 95 -2.67 4.90 -3.80
N SER A 96 -3.33 6.00 -4.15
CA SER A 96 -3.14 6.63 -5.46
C SER A 96 -1.87 7.47 -5.54
N MET A 97 -1.51 8.21 -4.49
CA MET A 97 -0.39 9.16 -4.54
C MET A 97 0.91 8.58 -3.99
N MET A 98 0.88 7.91 -2.83
CA MET A 98 2.09 7.39 -2.20
C MET A 98 2.50 6.04 -2.76
N ILE A 99 1.58 5.07 -2.82
CA ILE A 99 1.91 3.72 -3.31
C ILE A 99 2.10 3.77 -4.83
N PHE A 100 1.06 4.16 -5.57
CA PHE A 100 1.14 4.20 -7.03
C PHE A 100 2.00 5.36 -7.53
N GLY A 101 1.73 6.60 -7.11
CA GLY A 101 2.45 7.78 -7.60
C GLY A 101 3.97 7.73 -7.36
N GLN A 102 4.39 7.54 -6.11
CA GLN A 102 5.84 7.43 -5.82
C GLN A 102 6.45 6.13 -6.32
N GLY A 103 5.68 5.03 -6.35
CA GLY A 103 6.12 3.78 -6.96
C GLY A 103 6.44 3.95 -8.44
N ALA A 104 5.56 4.61 -9.20
CA ALA A 104 5.74 4.91 -10.62
C ALA A 104 6.94 5.82 -10.88
N ILE A 105 7.13 6.85 -10.05
CA ILE A 105 8.29 7.75 -10.16
C ILE A 105 9.61 6.98 -9.92
N ARG A 106 9.63 6.10 -8.91
CA ARG A 106 10.83 5.35 -8.50
C ARG A 106 11.19 4.20 -9.46
N CYS A 107 10.22 3.60 -10.13
CA CYS A 107 10.48 2.50 -11.07
C CYS A 107 10.79 2.99 -12.50
N HIS A 108 10.48 4.24 -12.81
CA HIS A 108 10.75 4.79 -14.14
C HIS A 108 12.24 5.17 -14.29
N PRO A 109 12.91 4.75 -15.37
CA PRO A 109 14.36 4.92 -15.52
C PRO A 109 14.85 6.38 -15.56
N TYR A 110 13.99 7.32 -15.95
CA TYR A 110 14.40 8.73 -16.17
C TYR A 110 13.69 9.75 -15.26
N VAL A 111 12.51 9.43 -14.71
CA VAL A 111 11.63 10.48 -14.11
C VAL A 111 12.21 11.03 -12.82
N LEU A 112 12.84 10.19 -12.00
CA LEU A 112 13.45 10.64 -10.75
C LEU A 112 14.63 11.60 -11.01
N GLU A 113 15.47 11.28 -12.01
CA GLU A 113 16.61 12.13 -12.40
C GLU A 113 16.14 13.42 -13.06
N GLU A 114 15.08 13.37 -13.89
CA GLU A 114 14.46 14.56 -14.49
C GLU A 114 13.92 15.51 -13.42
N MET A 115 13.21 14.98 -12.42
CA MET A 115 12.70 15.78 -11.30
C MET A 115 13.84 16.41 -10.50
N ALA A 116 14.94 15.69 -10.28
CA ALA A 116 16.11 16.22 -9.60
C ALA A 116 16.80 17.33 -10.40
N ALA A 117 17.00 17.14 -11.71
CA ALA A 117 17.59 18.14 -12.60
C ALA A 117 16.73 19.41 -12.72
N ALA A 118 15.41 19.25 -12.77
CA ALA A 118 14.46 20.36 -12.74
C ALA A 118 14.55 21.13 -11.41
N GLN A 119 14.67 20.41 -10.28
CA GLN A 119 14.80 21.04 -8.96
C GLN A 119 16.14 21.80 -8.80
N SER A 120 17.21 21.36 -9.46
CA SER A 120 18.50 22.04 -9.45
C SER A 120 18.65 23.13 -10.51
N ASN A 121 17.61 23.43 -11.31
CA ASN A 121 17.66 24.35 -12.46
C ASN A 121 18.77 24.02 -13.49
N ASP A 122 19.14 22.74 -13.63
CA ASP A 122 20.12 22.32 -14.65
C ASP A 122 19.39 21.98 -15.95
N VAL A 123 19.24 22.99 -16.80
CA VAL A 123 18.52 22.89 -18.08
C VAL A 123 19.17 21.88 -19.02
N ASN A 124 20.51 21.79 -19.04
CA ASN A 124 21.22 20.90 -19.96
C ASN A 124 21.03 19.42 -19.55
N ALA A 125 21.13 19.14 -18.24
CA ALA A 125 20.88 17.80 -17.72
C ALA A 125 19.41 17.40 -17.92
N PHE A 126 18.49 18.32 -17.67
CA PHE A 126 17.07 18.11 -17.89
C PHE A 126 16.74 17.79 -19.36
N ASP A 127 17.22 18.58 -20.31
CA ASP A 127 16.97 18.36 -21.75
C ASP A 127 17.48 16.99 -22.20
N ASN A 128 18.70 16.61 -21.79
CA ASN A 128 19.27 15.31 -22.13
C ASN A 128 18.42 14.15 -21.59
N LEU A 129 17.96 14.24 -20.34
CA LEU A 129 17.10 13.23 -19.72
C LEU A 129 15.73 13.16 -20.40
N LEU A 130 15.13 14.32 -20.71
CA LEU A 130 13.85 14.41 -21.40
C LEU A 130 13.89 13.74 -22.78
N PHE A 131 14.94 13.99 -23.57
CA PHE A 131 15.07 13.33 -24.88
C PHE A 131 15.25 11.81 -24.76
N LYS A 132 15.98 11.32 -23.75
CA LYS A 132 16.08 9.88 -23.47
C LYS A 132 14.74 9.29 -23.06
N HIS A 133 13.96 10.00 -22.25
CA HIS A 133 12.62 9.59 -21.84
C HIS A 133 11.67 9.54 -23.04
N ILE A 134 11.65 10.56 -23.90
CA ILE A 134 10.86 10.55 -25.14
C ILE A 134 11.25 9.37 -26.04
N GLY A 135 12.55 9.11 -26.20
CA GLY A 135 13.05 7.95 -26.96
C GLY A 135 12.60 6.62 -26.37
N HIS A 136 12.61 6.48 -25.04
CA HIS A 136 12.13 5.30 -24.33
C HIS A 136 10.63 5.04 -24.56
N VAL A 137 9.81 6.09 -24.44
CA VAL A 137 8.37 6.02 -24.70
C VAL A 137 8.09 5.68 -26.16
N GLY A 138 8.81 6.30 -27.10
CA GLY A 138 8.70 6.00 -28.53
C GLY A 138 9.05 4.55 -28.86
N SER A 139 10.18 4.05 -28.33
CA SER A 139 10.60 2.66 -28.54
C SER A 139 9.58 1.65 -27.99
N ASN A 140 9.07 1.89 -26.77
CA ASN A 140 8.06 1.03 -26.17
C ASN A 140 6.74 1.06 -26.94
N LYS A 141 6.30 2.22 -27.46
CA LYS A 141 5.11 2.32 -28.31
C LYS A 141 5.25 1.51 -29.59
N VAL A 142 6.36 1.66 -30.31
CA VAL A 142 6.61 0.91 -31.56
C VAL A 142 6.68 -0.58 -31.28
N ARG A 143 7.39 -1.01 -30.22
CA ARG A 143 7.46 -2.42 -29.82
C ARG A 143 6.11 -2.97 -29.41
N SER A 144 5.34 -2.25 -28.60
CA SER A 144 4.00 -2.66 -28.19
C SER A 144 3.04 -2.79 -29.37
N PHE A 145 3.11 -1.85 -30.33
CA PHE A 145 2.30 -1.92 -31.55
C PHE A 145 2.71 -3.10 -32.43
N TRP A 146 4.02 -3.30 -32.63
CA TRP A 146 4.54 -4.40 -33.43
C TRP A 146 4.21 -5.77 -32.82
N LEU A 147 4.49 -5.97 -31.53
CA LEU A 147 4.17 -7.21 -30.80
C LEU A 147 2.66 -7.48 -30.80
N GLY A 148 1.84 -6.43 -30.64
CA GLY A 148 0.38 -6.53 -30.71
C GLY A 148 -0.13 -6.96 -32.09
N LEU A 149 0.52 -6.53 -33.18
CA LEU A 149 0.19 -6.99 -34.53
C LEU A 149 0.66 -8.41 -34.82
N THR A 150 1.81 -8.82 -34.27
CA THR A 150 2.37 -10.15 -34.48
C THR A 150 1.78 -11.22 -33.56
N ALA A 151 0.93 -10.84 -32.59
CA ALA A 151 0.38 -11.72 -31.55
C ALA A 151 1.45 -12.58 -30.85
N ALA A 152 2.66 -12.02 -30.72
CA ALA A 152 3.81 -12.63 -30.07
C ALA A 152 3.86 -12.26 -28.58
#